data_AF-A0A382P6N4-F1
#
_entry.id   AF-A0A382P6N4-F1
#
_cell.length_a   1.000
_cell.length_b   1.000
_cell.length_c   1.000
_cell.angle_alpha   90.00
_cell.angle_beta   90.00
_cell.angle_gamma   90.00
#
_symmetry.space_group_name_H-M   'P 1'
#
loop_
_entity.id
_entity.type
_entity.pdbx_description
1 polymer ?
#
loop_
_entity_poly.entity_id
_entity_poly.type
_entity_poly.pdbx_seq_one_letter_code
_entity_poly.pdbx_strand_id
1 'polypeptide(L)'
;MMTTAIWITLIILSIFFIYVLSKDVIKHQKVLENVSVVKTALIGFVVNFFDVLGIGAFAPQTALLKFTKQTEDRVLPGTLNVSNTIPVLIQALIFIQIVEVEAITLISMLLSAAAGAILGAGIVAKLPVRKIQLTMGFALLVTAFFMLSGQ
;
A
#
# COMPACT_ATOMS: atom_id res chain seq x y z
N MET A 1 0.50 -12.62 -24.02
CA MET A 1 -0.65 -11.80 -24.48
C MET A 1 -1.47 -11.26 -23.31
N MET A 2 -1.91 -12.08 -22.35
CA MET A 2 -2.65 -11.59 -21.17
C MET A 2 -1.77 -10.88 -20.13
N THR A 3 -0.57 -11.40 -19.84
CA THR A 3 0.40 -10.77 -18.91
C THR A 3 0.87 -9.40 -19.40
N THR A 4 1.09 -9.25 -20.70
CA THR A 4 1.39 -7.96 -21.34
C THR A 4 0.24 -6.95 -21.21
N ALA A 5 -1.02 -7.40 -21.27
CA ALA A 5 -2.17 -6.52 -21.05
C ALA A 5 -2.23 -6.02 -19.59
N ILE A 6 -1.92 -6.89 -18.62
CA ILE A 6 -1.83 -6.53 -17.20
C ILE A 6 -0.74 -5.48 -17.01
N TRP A 7 0.45 -5.68 -17.59
CA TRP A 7 1.55 -4.71 -17.57
C TRP A 7 1.16 -3.34 -18.11
N ILE A 8 0.57 -3.30 -19.31
CA ILE A 8 0.13 -2.05 -19.93
C ILE A 8 -0.87 -1.35 -19.01
N THR A 9 -1.82 -2.10 -18.44
CA THR A 9 -2.81 -1.57 -17.51
C THR A 9 -2.15 -0.99 -16.25
N LEU A 10 -1.22 -1.72 -15.63
CA LEU A 10 -0.49 -1.25 -14.45
C LEU A 10 0.35 -0.01 -14.75
N ILE A 11 1.00 0.07 -15.92
CA ILE A 11 1.76 1.25 -16.34
C ILE A 11 0.84 2.46 -16.52
N ILE A 12 -0.30 2.30 -17.20
CA ILE A 12 -1.28 3.37 -17.38
C ILE A 12 -1.80 3.87 -16.03
N LEU A 13 -2.17 2.94 -15.14
CA LEU A 13 -2.62 3.29 -13.78
C LEU A 13 -1.52 3.97 -12.97
N SER A 14 -0.26 3.54 -13.13
CA SER A 14 0.90 4.16 -12.47
C SER A 14 1.10 5.61 -12.93
N ILE A 15 1.08 5.85 -14.24
CA ILE A 15 1.21 7.19 -14.81
C ILE A 15 0.06 8.08 -14.34
N PHE A 16 -1.18 7.57 -14.37
CA PHE A 16 -2.36 8.27 -13.88
C PHE A 16 -2.23 8.63 -12.39
N PHE A 17 -1.82 7.68 -11.56
CA PHE A 17 -1.63 7.91 -10.12
C PHE A 17 -0.55 8.96 -9.86
N ILE A 18 0.60 8.86 -10.52
CA ILE A 18 1.70 9.83 -10.41
C ILE A 18 1.24 11.22 -10.83
N TYR A 19 0.47 11.34 -11.91
CA TYR A 19 -0.09 12.61 -12.36
C TYR A 19 -1.02 13.22 -11.30
N VAL A 20 -1.97 12.44 -10.78
CA VAL A 20 -2.92 12.90 -9.75
C VAL A 20 -2.18 13.31 -8.48
N LEU A 21 -1.25 12.48 -7.99
CA LEU A 21 -0.47 12.75 -6.79
C LEU A 21 0.39 14.00 -6.96
N SER A 22 1.09 14.13 -8.08
CA SER A 22 1.95 15.31 -8.35
C SER A 22 1.12 16.59 -8.37
N LYS A 23 -0.03 16.57 -9.04
CA LYS A 23 -0.95 17.71 -9.10
C LYS A 23 -1.47 18.10 -7.71
N ASP A 24 -1.81 17.10 -6.89
CA ASP A 24 -2.33 17.34 -5.55
C ASP A 24 -1.27 17.90 -4.60
N VAL A 25 -0.05 17.35 -4.64
CA VAL A 25 1.09 17.84 -3.85
C VAL A 25 1.46 19.27 -4.23
N ILE A 26 1.53 19.60 -5.53
CA ILE A 26 1.85 20.97 -5.98
C ILE A 26 0.78 21.96 -5.51
N LYS A 27 -0.50 21.56 -5.54
CA LYS A 27 -1.62 22.41 -5.11
C LYS A 27 -1.64 22.62 -3.60
N HIS A 28 -1.33 21.59 -2.81
CA HIS A 28 -1.44 21.62 -1.35
C HIS A 28 -0.08 21.68 -0.62
N GLN A 29 1.02 22.01 -1.32
CA GLN A 29 2.37 22.11 -0.77
C GLN A 29 2.50 23.01 0.48
N LYS A 30 1.58 23.97 0.65
CA LYS A 30 1.56 24.89 1.80
C LYS A 30 0.91 24.31 3.07
N VAL A 31 0.29 23.13 2.98
CA VAL A 31 -0.48 22.47 4.06
C VAL A 31 0.13 21.10 4.41
N LEU A 32 1.41 20.89 4.07
CA LEU A 32 2.10 19.64 4.36
C LEU A 32 2.37 19.49 5.86
N GLU A 33 2.26 18.26 6.36
CA GLU A 33 2.64 17.94 7.74
C GLU A 33 4.13 18.20 7.97
N ASN A 34 4.48 18.69 9.16
CA ASN A 34 5.87 18.90 9.53
C ASN A 34 6.52 17.57 9.96
N VAL A 35 6.96 16.80 8.97
CA VAL A 35 7.55 15.47 9.13
C VAL A 35 8.95 15.43 8.55
N SER A 36 9.77 14.53 9.08
CA SER A 36 11.13 14.34 8.60
C SER A 36 11.14 13.46 7.36
N VAL A 37 11.36 14.08 6.20
CA VAL A 37 11.47 13.39 4.89
C VAL A 37 12.50 12.26 4.94
N VAL A 38 13.63 12.47 5.63
CA VAL A 38 14.69 11.45 5.74
C VAL A 38 14.22 10.23 6.54
N LYS A 39 13.52 10.45 7.68
CA LYS A 39 13.00 9.34 8.49
C LYS A 39 11.93 8.57 7.74
N THR A 40 10.98 9.26 7.11
CA THR A 40 9.89 8.61 6.36
C THR A 40 10.40 7.87 5.14
N ALA A 41 11.40 8.41 4.43
CA ALA A 41 12.05 7.72 3.32
C ALA A 41 12.79 6.45 3.77
N LEU A 42 13.54 6.51 4.88
CA LEU A 42 14.26 5.36 5.40
C LEU A 42 13.31 4.27 5.90
N ILE A 43 12.24 4.66 6.61
CA ILE A 43 11.16 3.73 7.01
C ILE A 43 10.57 3.08 5.77
N GLY A 44 10.16 3.88 4.77
CA GLY A 44 9.57 3.40 3.53
C GLY A 44 10.48 2.43 2.77
N PHE A 45 11.77 2.73 2.68
CA PHE A 45 12.76 1.85 2.05
C PHE A 45 12.85 0.50 2.77
N VAL A 46 13.04 0.52 4.10
CA VAL A 46 13.22 -0.69 4.90
C VAL A 46 11.97 -1.58 4.85
N VAL A 47 10.79 -1.00 5.01
CA VAL A 47 9.54 -1.78 5.03
C VAL A 47 9.18 -2.34 3.66
N ASN A 48 9.41 -1.59 2.58
CA ASN A 48 9.18 -2.11 1.22
C ASN A 48 10.24 -3.14 0.80
N PHE A 49 11.46 -3.08 1.35
CA PHE A 49 12.44 -4.14 1.19
C PHE A 49 11.98 -5.45 1.86
N PHE A 50 11.45 -5.36 3.07
CA PHE A 50 10.87 -6.53 3.75
C PHE A 50 9.58 -7.03 3.11
N ASP A 51 8.82 -6.14 2.45
CA ASP A 51 7.64 -6.49 1.66
C ASP A 51 7.98 -7.46 0.53
N VAL A 52 9.09 -7.21 -0.17
CA VAL A 52 9.64 -8.09 -1.20
C VAL A 52 10.00 -9.49 -0.65
N LEU A 53 10.39 -9.58 0.63
CA LEU A 53 10.66 -10.85 1.31
C LEU A 53 9.38 -11.55 1.81
N GLY A 54 8.21 -10.98 1.52
CA GLY A 54 6.91 -11.53 1.92
C GLY A 54 6.47 -11.13 3.32
N ILE A 55 7.16 -10.21 4.00
CA ILE A 55 6.81 -9.78 5.38
C ILE A 55 5.58 -8.86 5.41
N GLY A 56 5.34 -8.11 4.33
CA GLY A 56 4.33 -7.06 4.27
C GLY A 56 4.85 -5.69 4.72
N ALA A 57 4.56 -4.64 3.95
CA ALA A 57 4.96 -3.27 4.31
C ALA A 57 4.07 -2.61 5.40
N PHE A 58 2.78 -2.94 5.44
CA PHE A 58 1.78 -2.15 6.19
C PHE A 58 1.95 -2.23 7.71
N ALA A 59 2.21 -3.43 8.24
CA ALA A 59 2.42 -3.65 9.68
C ALA A 59 3.66 -2.91 10.20
N PRO A 60 4.87 -3.17 9.65
CA PRO A 60 6.08 -2.54 10.15
C PRO A 60 6.08 -1.04 9.89
N GLN A 61 5.50 -0.56 8.77
CA GLN A 61 5.41 0.87 8.50
C GLN A 61 4.47 1.58 9.48
N THR A 62 3.32 0.98 9.81
CA THR A 62 2.42 1.50 10.85
C THR A 62 3.16 1.65 12.17
N ALA A 63 3.89 0.62 12.59
CA ALA A 63 4.66 0.64 13.84
C ALA A 63 5.72 1.75 13.82
N LEU A 64 6.55 1.80 12.78
CA LEU A 64 7.65 2.75 12.67
C LEU A 64 7.19 4.21 12.57
N LEU A 65 6.14 4.49 11.77
CA LEU A 65 5.58 5.85 11.66
C LEU A 65 4.99 6.32 13.00
N LYS A 66 4.35 5.42 13.76
CA LYS A 66 3.86 5.72 15.11
C LYS A 66 4.99 5.96 16.11
N PHE A 67 5.97 5.06 16.16
CA PHE A 67 7.11 5.17 17.07
C PHE A 67 7.91 6.46 16.83
N THR A 68 8.04 6.86 15.56
CA THR A 68 8.77 8.08 15.17
C THR A 68 7.89 9.33 15.11
N LYS A 69 6.59 9.22 15.42
CA LYS A 69 5.59 10.32 15.39
C LYS A 69 5.57 11.07 14.06
N GLN A 70 5.55 10.33 12.95
CA GLN A 70 5.63 10.89 11.59
C GLN A 70 4.27 10.96 10.87
N THR A 71 3.17 10.54 11.49
CA THR A 71 1.82 10.72 10.93
C THR A 71 0.76 10.55 12.01
N GLU A 72 -0.44 11.11 11.80
CA GLU A 72 -1.57 10.94 12.70
C GLU A 72 -2.38 9.66 12.42
N ASP A 73 -2.92 9.06 13.48
CA ASP A 73 -3.67 7.79 13.41
C ASP A 73 -4.91 7.85 12.51
N ARG A 74 -5.50 9.04 12.35
CA ARG A 74 -6.69 9.24 11.52
C ARG A 74 -6.38 9.13 10.03
N VAL A 75 -5.23 9.65 9.60
CA VAL A 75 -4.84 9.67 8.18
C VAL A 75 -3.95 8.48 7.81
N LEU A 76 -3.41 7.78 8.82
CA LEU A 76 -2.51 6.64 8.66
C LEU A 76 -2.94 5.61 7.60
N PRO A 77 -4.20 5.12 7.53
CA PRO A 77 -4.59 4.17 6.48
C PRO A 77 -4.44 4.74 5.06
N GLY A 78 -4.78 6.02 4.87
CA GLY A 78 -4.60 6.71 3.60
C GLY A 78 -3.12 6.94 3.28
N THR A 79 -2.34 7.37 4.26
CA THR A 79 -0.88 7.57 4.14
C THR A 79 -0.18 6.28 3.73
N LEU A 80 -0.52 5.14 4.33
CA LEU A 80 0.04 3.83 3.98
C LEU A 80 -0.29 3.44 2.54
N ASN A 81 -1.55 3.60 2.11
CA ASN A 81 -1.92 3.30 0.72
C ASN A 81 -1.15 4.17 -0.27
N VAL A 82 -1.16 5.49 -0.08
CA VAL A 82 -0.53 6.43 -1.03
C VAL A 82 0.99 6.24 -1.06
N SER A 83 1.64 6.11 0.10
CA SER A 83 3.11 5.99 0.18
C SER A 83 3.64 4.69 -0.43
N ASN A 84 2.91 3.58 -0.30
CA ASN A 84 3.33 2.29 -0.85
C ASN A 84 2.90 2.07 -2.29
N THR A 85 1.96 2.86 -2.84
CA THR A 85 1.42 2.63 -4.19
C THR A 85 2.52 2.57 -5.25
N ILE A 86 3.40 3.56 -5.32
CA ILE A 86 4.47 3.60 -6.33
C ILE A 86 5.50 2.47 -6.10
N PRO A 87 6.04 2.28 -4.87
CA PRO A 87 6.92 1.14 -4.59
C PRO A 87 6.32 -0.20 -4.99
N VAL A 88 5.08 -0.49 -4.61
CA VAL A 88 4.41 -1.77 -4.89
C VAL A 88 4.10 -1.93 -6.38
N LEU A 89 3.76 -0.85 -7.09
CA LEU A 89 3.60 -0.91 -8.56
C LEU A 89 4.91 -1.27 -9.26
N ILE A 90 6.03 -0.70 -8.84
CA ILE A 90 7.35 -1.04 -9.37
C ILE A 90 7.68 -2.51 -9.06
N GLN A 91 7.45 -2.95 -7.82
CA GLN A 91 7.63 -4.34 -7.42
C GLN A 91 6.78 -5.27 -8.29
N ALA A 92 5.49 -4.99 -8.48
CA ALA A 92 4.58 -5.80 -9.27
C ALA A 92 5.03 -5.91 -10.74
N LEU A 93 5.48 -4.81 -11.34
CA LEU A 93 6.05 -4.83 -12.69
C LEU A 93 7.28 -5.76 -12.74
N ILE A 94 8.23 -5.60 -11.82
CA ILE A 94 9.43 -6.46 -11.77
C ILE A 94 9.07 -7.94 -11.54
N PHE A 95 8.19 -8.23 -10.57
CA PHE A 95 7.84 -9.60 -10.19
C PHE A 95 7.08 -10.35 -11.25
N ILE A 96 6.16 -9.70 -11.97
CA ILE A 96 5.43 -10.37 -13.06
C ILE A 96 6.37 -10.77 -14.21
N GLN A 97 7.53 -10.11 -14.36
CA GLN A 97 8.55 -10.51 -15.34
C GLN A 97 9.49 -11.59 -14.83
N ILE A 98 9.87 -11.56 -13.56
CA ILE A 98 10.88 -12.48 -12.99
C ILE A 98 10.25 -13.79 -12.51
N VAL A 99 9.00 -13.75 -12.03
CA VAL A 99 8.30 -14.89 -11.46
C VAL A 99 7.19 -15.32 -12.41
N GLU A 100 7.12 -16.62 -12.69
CA GLU A 100 6.02 -17.18 -13.48
C GLU A 100 4.71 -17.11 -12.67
N VAL A 101 3.76 -16.31 -13.17
CA VAL A 101 2.42 -16.17 -12.58
C VAL A 101 1.36 -16.55 -13.59
N GLU A 102 0.37 -17.31 -13.13
CA GLU A 102 -0.81 -17.63 -13.91
C GLU A 102 -1.71 -16.39 -14.07
N ALA A 103 -2.01 -16.02 -15.32
CA ALA A 103 -2.71 -14.76 -15.61
C ALA A 103 -4.14 -14.71 -15.05
N ILE A 104 -4.86 -15.84 -15.01
CA ILE A 104 -6.23 -15.90 -14.49
C ILE A 104 -6.24 -15.64 -12.98
N THR A 105 -5.31 -16.25 -12.26
CA THR A 105 -5.14 -16.10 -10.81
C THR A 105 -4.74 -14.67 -10.46
N LEU A 106 -3.85 -14.08 -11.25
CA LEU A 106 -3.45 -12.67 -11.09
C LEU A 106 -4.61 -11.70 -11.33
N ILE A 107 -5.38 -11.88 -12.41
CA ILE A 107 -6.53 -11.02 -12.74
C ILE A 107 -7.63 -11.17 -11.69
N SER A 108 -7.97 -12.40 -11.30
CA SER A 108 -9.00 -12.65 -10.28
C SER A 108 -8.62 -12.06 -8.92
N MET A 109 -7.35 -12.17 -8.51
CA MET A 109 -6.83 -11.54 -7.31
C MET A 109 -6.93 -10.00 -7.39
N LEU A 110 -6.51 -9.40 -8.50
CA LEU A 110 -6.59 -7.94 -8.69
C LEU A 110 -8.03 -7.42 -8.67
N LEU A 111 -8.95 -8.10 -9.34
CA LEU A 111 -10.37 -7.71 -9.36
C LEU A 111 -11.01 -7.87 -7.97
N SER A 112 -10.69 -8.96 -7.26
CA SER A 112 -11.19 -9.19 -5.90
C SER A 112 -10.67 -8.13 -4.92
N ALA A 113 -9.38 -7.80 -5.01
CA ALA A 113 -8.76 -6.74 -4.22
C ALA A 113 -9.37 -5.37 -4.53
N ALA A 114 -9.58 -5.04 -5.81
CA ALA A 114 -10.20 -3.79 -6.22
C ALA A 114 -11.66 -3.68 -5.73
N ALA A 115 -12.45 -4.75 -5.86
CA ALA A 115 -13.81 -4.79 -5.34
C ALA A 115 -13.83 -4.62 -3.81
N GLY A 116 -12.95 -5.34 -3.10
CA GLY A 116 -12.78 -5.19 -1.65
C GLY A 116 -12.39 -3.76 -1.23
N ALA A 117 -11.50 -3.12 -1.98
CA ALA A 117 -11.08 -1.74 -1.73
C ALA A 117 -12.22 -0.74 -1.96
N ILE A 118 -12.98 -0.86 -3.06
CA ILE A 118 -14.11 0.03 -3.37
C ILE A 118 -15.21 -0.08 -2.29
N LEU A 119 -15.56 -1.32 -1.91
CA LEU A 119 -16.57 -1.56 -0.88
C LEU A 119 -16.08 -1.15 0.51
N GLY A 120 -14.81 -1.44 0.83
CA GLY A 120 -14.21 -1.17 2.13
C GLY A 120 -13.90 0.31 2.39
N ALA A 121 -13.49 1.07 1.37
CA ALA A 121 -13.04 2.45 1.53
C ALA A 121 -14.14 3.37 2.11
N GLY A 122 -15.38 3.25 1.62
CA GLY A 122 -16.51 4.03 2.11
C GLY A 122 -16.90 3.72 3.55
N ILE A 123 -16.68 2.48 3.99
CA ILE A 123 -16.92 2.04 5.37
C ILE A 123 -15.82 2.60 6.27
N VAL A 124 -14.54 2.38 5.93
CA VAL A 124 -13.39 2.78 6.73
C VAL A 124 -13.34 4.29 6.91
N ALA A 125 -13.68 5.07 5.89
CA ALA A 125 -13.69 6.54 5.95
C ALA A 125 -14.65 7.12 7.00
N LYS A 126 -15.67 6.36 7.43
CA LYS A 126 -16.69 6.79 8.41
C LYS A 126 -16.43 6.26 9.82
N LEU A 127 -15.42 5.41 10.02
CA LEU A 127 -15.14 4.79 11.30
C LEU A 127 -14.36 5.74 12.23
N PRO A 128 -14.63 5.70 13.56
CA PRO A 128 -13.77 6.36 14.53
C PRO A 128 -12.38 5.69 14.57
N VAL A 129 -11.36 6.48 14.88
CA VAL A 129 -9.94 6.05 14.89
C VAL A 129 -9.72 4.75 15.67
N ARG A 130 -10.37 4.59 16.82
CA ARG A 130 -10.25 3.38 17.64
C ARG A 130 -10.74 2.11 16.93
N LYS A 131 -11.81 2.20 16.13
CA LYS A 131 -12.29 1.07 15.33
C LYS A 131 -11.33 0.76 14.18
N ILE A 132 -10.80 1.80 13.51
CA ILE A 132 -9.78 1.63 12.46
C ILE A 132 -8.56 0.87 13.00
N GLN A 133 -8.06 1.24 14.17
CA GLN A 133 -6.92 0.58 14.80
C GLN A 133 -7.19 -0.88 15.17
N LEU A 134 -8.37 -1.17 15.73
CA LEU A 134 -8.76 -2.54 16.07
C LEU A 134 -8.90 -3.40 14.82
N THR A 135 -9.53 -2.89 13.77
CA THR A 135 -9.66 -3.60 12.50
C THR A 135 -8.31 -3.83 11.83
N MET A 136 -7.45 -2.81 11.76
CA MET A 136 -6.07 -2.95 11.24
C MET A 136 -5.28 -3.95 12.05
N GLY A 137 -5.31 -3.87 13.39
CA GLY A 137 -4.61 -4.80 14.28
C GLY A 137 -5.08 -6.24 14.08
N PHE A 138 -6.39 -6.47 13.98
CA PHE A 138 -6.94 -7.79 13.71
C PHE A 138 -6.52 -8.32 12.33
N ALA A 139 -6.59 -7.48 11.28
CA ALA A 139 -6.14 -7.85 9.94
C ALA A 139 -4.66 -8.27 9.94
N LEU A 140 -3.80 -7.51 10.62
CA LEU A 140 -2.38 -7.82 10.75
C LEU A 140 -2.11 -9.12 11.51
N LEU A 141 -2.91 -9.45 12.53
CA LEU A 141 -2.83 -10.73 13.23
C LEU A 141 -3.20 -11.91 12.32
N VAL A 142 -4.25 -11.75 11.51
CA VAL A 142 -4.64 -12.77 10.52
C VAL A 142 -3.55 -12.96 9.48
N THR A 143 -2.97 -11.87 8.97
CA THR A 143 -1.83 -11.94 8.04
C THR A 143 -0.64 -12.65 8.66
N ALA A 144 -0.26 -12.30 9.90
CA ALA A 144 0.83 -12.98 10.61
C ALA A 144 0.58 -14.48 10.80
N PHE A 145 -0.68 -14.87 11.04
CA PHE A 145 -1.06 -16.28 11.11
C PHE A 145 -0.84 -17.01 9.78
N PHE A 146 -1.27 -16.43 8.65
CA PHE A 146 -1.05 -17.04 7.34
C PHE A 146 0.44 -17.27 7.06
N MET A 147 1.25 -16.24 7.28
CA MET A 147 2.70 -16.30 7.07
C MET A 147 3.37 -17.37 7.96
N LEU A 148 2.96 -17.49 9.23
CA LEU A 148 3.48 -18.52 10.14
C LEU A 148 2.99 -19.94 9.77
N SER A 149 1.82 -20.05 9.16
CA SER A 149 1.27 -21.32 8.69
C SER A 149 1.94 -21.83 7.41
N GLY A 150 2.84 -21.04 6.80
CA GLY A 150 3.51 -21.36 5.55
C GLY A 150 2.62 -21.16 4.31
N GLN A 151 1.59 -20.31 4.41
CA GLN A 151 0.73 -19.89 3.30
C GLN A 151 0.89 -18.41 2.99
#